data_AF-A0A833G4X7-F1
#
_entry.id   AF-A0A833G4X7-F1
#
_cell.length_a   1.000
_cell.length_b   1.000
_cell.length_c   1.000
_cell.angle_alpha   90.00
_cell.angle_beta   90.00
_cell.angle_gamma   90.00
#
_symmetry.space_group_name_H-M   'P 1'
#
loop_
_entity.id
_entity.type
_entity.pdbx_description
1 polymer ?
#
loop_
_entity_poly.entity_id
_entity_poly.type
_entity_poly.pdbx_seq_one_letter_code
_entity_poly.pdbx_strand_id
1 'polypeptide(L)'
;RALSMLGMHELDNGLFVRPDNFVGGVDAVRQRLDGLGLERGAAVFRADGFDGARQKRAMRLWDTAALIESYRRETARLEAWAGRADGLPLDVAARDSFVLGDSGIRRIVFDPMLPAPLVAEAERRAFIDAVIRFDDLGRRIWTRFLGTVQNGS
;
A
#
# COMPACT_ATOMS: atom_id res chain seq x y z
N ARG A 1 6.62 -4.80 13.09
CA ARG A 1 5.91 -3.69 12.42
C ARG A 1 6.77 -3.00 11.35
N ALA A 2 8.01 -2.58 11.66
CA ALA A 2 8.91 -1.97 10.66
C ALA A 2 9.15 -2.88 9.43
N LEU A 3 9.52 -4.15 9.66
CA LEU A 3 9.79 -5.13 8.60
C LEU A 3 8.58 -5.32 7.66
N SER A 4 7.38 -5.49 8.22
CA SER A 4 6.16 -5.66 7.42
C SER A 4 5.78 -4.41 6.62
N MET A 5 6.06 -3.21 7.13
CA MET A 5 5.85 -1.95 6.39
C MET A 5 6.82 -1.79 5.21
N LEU A 6 7.96 -2.47 5.24
CA LEU A 6 8.87 -2.59 4.09
C LEU A 6 8.62 -3.88 3.29
N GLY A 7 7.48 -4.56 3.47
CA GLY A 7 7.16 -5.78 2.73
C GLY A 7 8.15 -6.93 2.94
N MET A 8 8.92 -6.93 4.03
CA MET A 8 9.85 -8.00 4.35
C MET A 8 9.11 -9.17 4.99
N HIS A 9 9.49 -10.40 4.58
CA HIS A 9 8.93 -11.64 5.11
C HIS A 9 10.05 -12.55 5.60
N GLU A 10 9.75 -13.35 6.63
CA GLU A 10 10.70 -14.30 7.20
C GLU A 10 10.92 -15.48 6.24
N LEU A 11 12.17 -15.72 5.86
CA LEU A 11 12.58 -16.85 5.04
C LEU A 11 13.05 -18.04 5.88
N ASP A 12 13.85 -17.74 6.89
CA ASP A 12 14.39 -18.66 7.90
C ASP A 12 14.38 -17.92 9.26
N ASN A 13 14.52 -18.64 10.37
CA ASN A 13 14.41 -18.08 11.73
C ASN A 13 15.26 -16.81 11.94
N GLY A 14 14.59 -15.66 12.10
CA GLY A 14 15.23 -14.35 12.28
C GLY A 14 15.79 -13.73 11.00
N LEU A 15 15.69 -14.40 9.84
CA LEU A 15 16.13 -13.89 8.54
C LEU A 15 14.92 -13.40 7.74
N PHE A 16 14.75 -12.08 7.71
CA PHE A 16 13.72 -11.42 6.90
C PHE A 16 14.30 -10.95 5.58
N VAL A 17 13.60 -11.22 4.49
CA VAL A 17 14.05 -10.88 3.13
C VAL A 17 12.97 -10.13 2.35
N ARG A 18 13.43 -9.38 1.36
CA ARG A 18 12.62 -8.77 0.30
C ARG A 18 13.46 -8.66 -0.98
N PRO A 19 12.84 -8.46 -2.15
CA PRO A 19 13.58 -8.06 -3.34
C PRO A 19 14.30 -6.73 -3.13
N ASP A 20 15.51 -6.61 -3.67
CA ASP A 20 16.35 -5.41 -3.63
C ASP A 20 16.00 -4.45 -4.78
N ASN A 21 14.76 -3.96 -4.80
CA ASN A 21 14.24 -3.06 -5.83
C ASN A 21 13.99 -1.63 -5.33
N PHE A 22 14.46 -1.31 -4.12
CA PHE A 22 14.38 0.05 -3.59
C PHE A 22 15.57 0.89 -4.06
N VAL A 23 15.26 2.09 -4.55
CA VAL A 23 16.28 3.08 -4.91
C VAL A 23 17.08 3.44 -3.65
N GLY A 24 18.41 3.43 -3.77
CA GLY A 24 19.34 3.62 -2.65
C GLY A 24 19.73 2.32 -1.91
N GLY A 25 19.17 1.17 -2.32
CA GLY A 25 19.58 -0.15 -1.86
C GLY A 25 19.56 -0.31 -0.33
N VAL A 26 20.54 -1.05 0.19
CA VAL A 26 20.64 -1.42 1.61
C VAL A 26 20.66 -0.22 2.54
N ASP A 27 21.36 0.87 2.19
CA ASP A 27 21.49 2.04 3.06
C ASP A 27 20.17 2.78 3.22
N ALA A 28 19.42 2.96 2.13
CA ALA A 28 18.08 3.55 2.18
C ALA A 28 17.11 2.66 2.97
N VAL A 29 17.21 1.34 2.82
CA VAL A 29 16.42 0.38 3.61
C VAL A 29 16.75 0.49 5.11
N ARG A 30 18.04 0.57 5.46
CA ARG A 30 18.48 0.71 6.86
C ARG A 30 17.91 1.98 7.50
N GLN A 31 18.06 3.13 6.85
CA GLN A 31 17.52 4.40 7.34
C GLN A 31 16.00 4.35 7.54
N ARG A 32 15.27 3.72 6.63
CA ARG A 32 13.82 3.56 6.75
C ARG A 32 13.44 2.66 7.92
N LEU A 33 14.13 1.54 8.10
CA LEU A 33 13.89 0.63 9.23
C LEU A 33 14.18 1.30 10.57
N ASP A 34 15.28 2.04 10.65
CA ASP A 34 15.64 2.83 11.84
C ASP A 34 14.55 3.86 12.16
N GLY A 35 14.08 4.61 11.16
CA GLY A 35 13.00 5.58 11.31
C GLY A 35 11.65 4.97 11.71
N LEU A 36 11.44 3.68 11.41
CA LEU A 36 10.27 2.90 11.82
C LEU A 36 10.45 2.20 13.19
N GLY A 37 11.59 2.40 13.85
CA GLY A 37 11.87 1.87 15.18
C GLY A 37 12.34 0.42 15.20
N LEU A 38 13.00 -0.07 14.13
CA LEU A 38 13.74 -1.32 14.21
C LEU A 38 14.91 -1.15 15.20
N GLU A 39 15.30 -2.25 15.86
CA GLU A 39 16.45 -2.26 16.76
C GLU A 39 17.74 -1.86 16.02
N ARG A 40 18.51 -0.91 16.56
CA ARG A 40 19.75 -0.40 15.94
C ARG A 40 20.85 -1.46 15.74
N GLY A 41 20.77 -2.57 16.47
CA GLY A 41 21.69 -3.72 16.32
C GLY A 41 21.32 -4.67 15.19
N ALA A 42 20.17 -4.48 14.53
CA ALA A 42 19.71 -5.37 13.47
C ALA A 42 20.66 -5.32 12.26
N ALA A 43 21.13 -6.50 11.84
CA ALA A 43 21.92 -6.63 10.63
C ALA A 43 21.03 -6.40 9.39
N VAL A 44 21.34 -5.36 8.61
CA VAL A 44 20.67 -5.05 7.34
C VAL A 44 21.71 -5.09 6.24
N PHE A 45 21.52 -6.03 5.30
CA PHE A 45 22.46 -6.35 4.23
C PHE A 45 21.73 -6.84 2.99
N ARG A 46 22.45 -6.86 1.86
CA ARG A 46 22.01 -7.56 0.64
C ARG A 46 22.48 -9.01 0.73
N ALA A 47 21.59 -9.94 0.41
CA ALA A 47 21.90 -11.36 0.29
C ALA A 47 21.66 -11.82 -1.15
N ASP A 48 22.55 -12.66 -1.65
CA ASP A 48 22.45 -13.32 -2.95
C ASP A 48 23.02 -14.75 -2.86
N GLY A 49 22.92 -15.53 -3.94
CA GLY A 49 23.48 -16.87 -3.99
C GLY A 49 22.77 -17.91 -3.12
N PHE A 50 21.47 -17.74 -2.84
CA PHE A 50 20.69 -18.75 -2.12
C PHE A 50 20.71 -20.10 -2.86
N ASP A 51 20.80 -21.20 -2.10
CA ASP A 51 20.60 -22.53 -2.68
C ASP A 51 19.20 -22.66 -3.32
N GLY A 52 19.03 -23.66 -4.20
CA GLY A 52 17.80 -23.82 -4.95
C GLY A 52 16.54 -24.02 -4.09
N ALA A 53 16.67 -24.57 -2.88
CA ALA A 53 15.55 -24.76 -1.97
C ALA A 53 15.13 -23.44 -1.31
N ARG A 54 16.11 -22.68 -0.78
CA ARG A 54 15.88 -21.34 -0.21
C ARG A 54 15.37 -20.37 -1.25
N GLN A 55 15.94 -20.36 -2.46
CA GLN A 55 15.48 -19.50 -3.55
C GLN A 55 14.01 -19.78 -3.89
N LYS A 56 13.60 -21.05 -3.99
CA LYS A 56 12.20 -21.42 -4.24
C LYS A 56 11.26 -21.00 -3.11
N ARG A 57 11.69 -21.09 -1.84
CA ARG A 57 10.91 -20.59 -0.69
C ARG A 57 10.79 -19.07 -0.73
N ALA A 58 11.89 -18.35 -0.95
CA ALA A 58 11.93 -16.90 -1.01
C ALA A 58 10.97 -16.34 -2.07
N MET A 59 10.91 -16.96 -3.26
CA MET A 59 9.99 -16.56 -4.32
C MET A 59 8.50 -16.83 -4.02
N ARG A 60 8.18 -17.58 -2.96
CA ARG A 60 6.80 -17.89 -2.53
C ARG A 60 6.37 -17.16 -1.26
N LEU A 61 7.21 -16.26 -0.73
CA LEU A 61 6.90 -15.53 0.50
C LEU A 61 5.73 -14.56 0.35
N TRP A 62 5.47 -14.11 -0.89
CA TRP A 62 4.34 -13.24 -1.21
C TRP A 62 3.33 -14.00 -2.06
N ASP A 63 2.05 -13.94 -1.67
CA ASP A 63 0.95 -14.37 -2.51
C ASP A 63 0.66 -13.28 -3.55
N THR A 64 1.38 -13.33 -4.67
CA THR A 64 1.33 -12.31 -5.72
C THR A 64 -0.03 -12.31 -6.43
N ALA A 65 -0.69 -13.47 -6.54
CA ALA A 65 -2.02 -13.58 -7.12
C ALA A 65 -3.06 -12.90 -6.23
N ALA A 66 -3.04 -13.17 -4.92
CA ALA A 66 -3.91 -12.49 -3.97
C ALA A 66 -3.65 -10.98 -3.94
N LEU A 67 -2.39 -10.56 -4.06
CA LEU A 67 -2.03 -9.15 -4.10
C LEU A 67 -2.62 -8.43 -5.33
N ILE A 68 -2.47 -9.02 -6.52
CA ILE A 68 -3.04 -8.50 -7.77
C ILE A 68 -4.57 -8.44 -7.70
N GLU A 69 -5.21 -9.52 -7.26
CA GLU A 69 -6.67 -9.56 -7.10
C GLU A 69 -7.15 -8.48 -6.13
N SER A 70 -6.37 -8.23 -5.09
CA SER A 70 -6.69 -7.17 -4.14
C SER A 70 -6.60 -5.77 -4.75
N TYR A 71 -5.65 -5.50 -5.66
CA TYR A 71 -5.58 -4.22 -6.36
C TYR A 71 -6.82 -4.01 -7.23
N ARG A 72 -7.20 -5.02 -8.01
CA ARG A 72 -8.37 -4.98 -8.89
C ARG A 72 -9.66 -4.75 -8.12
N ARG A 73 -9.87 -5.54 -7.05
CA ARG A 73 -11.07 -5.45 -6.23
C ARG A 73 -11.21 -4.07 -5.57
N GLU A 74 -10.13 -3.54 -4.97
CA GLU A 74 -10.23 -2.23 -4.33
C GLU A 74 -10.36 -1.10 -5.35
N THR A 75 -9.70 -1.19 -6.51
CA THR A 75 -9.89 -0.24 -7.62
C THR A 75 -11.37 -0.19 -8.02
N ALA A 76 -11.97 -1.36 -8.32
CA ALA A 76 -13.37 -1.45 -8.69
C ALA A 76 -14.30 -0.93 -7.59
N ARG A 77 -13.99 -1.18 -6.31
CA ARG A 77 -14.75 -0.67 -5.16
C ARG A 77 -14.75 0.86 -5.10
N LEU A 78 -13.58 1.48 -5.26
CA LEU A 78 -13.44 2.95 -5.23
C LEU A 78 -14.17 3.59 -6.41
N GLU A 79 -14.00 3.03 -7.61
CA GLU A 79 -14.64 3.54 -8.82
C GLU A 79 -16.17 3.37 -8.80
N ALA A 80 -16.67 2.22 -8.33
CA ALA A 80 -18.11 1.99 -8.18
C ALA A 80 -18.75 2.93 -7.16
N TRP A 81 -18.06 3.23 -6.04
CA TRP A 81 -18.56 4.22 -5.09
C TRP A 81 -18.52 5.63 -5.68
N ALA A 82 -17.43 6.00 -6.35
CA ALA A 82 -17.29 7.31 -6.98
C ALA A 82 -18.39 7.57 -8.01
N GLY A 83 -18.75 6.58 -8.82
CA GLY A 83 -19.81 6.68 -9.83
C GLY A 83 -21.22 6.94 -9.28
N ARG A 84 -21.46 6.67 -7.99
CA ARG A 84 -22.75 6.94 -7.32
C ARG A 84 -22.70 8.08 -6.31
N ALA A 85 -21.53 8.72 -6.13
CA ALA A 85 -21.32 9.69 -5.06
C ALA A 85 -22.23 10.92 -5.17
N ASP A 86 -22.49 11.41 -6.39
CA ASP A 86 -23.34 12.59 -6.63
C ASP A 86 -24.82 12.37 -6.26
N GLY A 87 -25.26 11.10 -6.18
CA GLY A 87 -26.63 10.75 -5.77
C GLY A 87 -26.80 10.61 -4.25
N LEU A 88 -25.73 10.73 -3.47
CA LEU A 88 -25.78 10.57 -2.01
C LEU A 88 -26.09 11.90 -1.30
N PRO A 89 -26.76 11.86 -0.15
CA PRO A 89 -26.76 12.99 0.78
C PRO A 89 -25.32 13.42 1.11
N LEU A 90 -25.08 14.74 1.19
CA LEU A 90 -23.74 15.30 1.26
C LEU A 90 -22.95 14.86 2.50
N ASP A 91 -23.63 14.73 3.64
CA ASP A 91 -23.08 14.22 4.89
C ASP A 91 -22.68 12.74 4.79
N VAL A 92 -23.51 11.92 4.13
CA VAL A 92 -23.23 10.51 3.84
C VAL A 92 -22.02 10.40 2.90
N ALA A 93 -21.99 11.21 1.84
CA ALA A 93 -20.87 11.24 0.89
C ALA A 93 -19.55 11.64 1.59
N ALA A 94 -19.58 12.63 2.47
CA ALA A 94 -18.41 13.06 3.24
C ALA A 94 -17.88 11.94 4.14
N ARG A 95 -18.76 11.32 4.95
CA ARG A 95 -18.40 10.20 5.83
C ARG A 95 -17.85 9.00 5.05
N ASP A 96 -18.55 8.57 4.02
CA ASP A 96 -18.18 7.38 3.26
C ASP A 96 -16.86 7.60 2.50
N SER A 97 -16.64 8.78 1.92
CA SER A 97 -15.36 9.13 1.26
C SER A 97 -14.17 9.09 2.23
N PHE A 98 -14.37 9.51 3.47
CA PHE A 98 -13.32 9.42 4.50
C PHE A 98 -12.95 7.97 4.80
N VAL A 99 -13.94 7.11 5.04
CA VAL A 99 -13.71 5.70 5.39
C VAL A 99 -13.07 4.92 4.23
N LEU A 100 -13.56 5.13 3.01
CA LEU A 100 -13.02 4.45 1.83
C LEU A 100 -11.65 4.97 1.45
N GLY A 101 -11.42 6.29 1.55
CA GLY A 101 -10.12 6.92 1.30
C GLY A 101 -9.05 6.43 2.28
N ASP A 102 -9.34 6.43 3.59
CA ASP A 102 -8.43 5.92 4.62
C ASP A 102 -8.05 4.46 4.35
N SER A 103 -9.04 3.63 4.02
CA SER A 103 -8.80 2.21 3.67
C SER A 103 -7.86 2.08 2.47
N GLY A 104 -8.09 2.86 1.40
CA GLY A 104 -7.24 2.86 0.21
C GLY A 104 -5.80 3.28 0.50
N ILE A 105 -5.61 4.39 1.22
CA ILE A 105 -4.29 4.91 1.62
C ILE A 105 -3.57 3.89 2.49
N ARG A 106 -4.26 3.31 3.49
CA ARG A 106 -3.68 2.30 4.38
C ARG A 106 -3.17 1.10 3.59
N ARG A 107 -3.89 0.65 2.57
CA ARG A 107 -3.44 -0.47 1.73
C ARG A 107 -2.18 -0.14 0.94
N ILE A 108 -2.04 1.09 0.44
CA ILE A 108 -0.79 1.53 -0.22
C ILE A 108 0.38 1.54 0.77
N VAL A 109 0.17 2.04 1.99
CA VAL A 109 1.21 2.09 3.03
C VAL A 109 1.75 0.71 3.39
N PHE A 110 0.90 -0.32 3.35
CA PHE A 110 1.29 -1.71 3.62
C PHE A 110 1.55 -2.53 2.36
N ASP A 111 1.62 -1.90 1.18
CA ASP A 111 1.96 -2.59 -0.05
C ASP A 111 3.45 -2.97 -0.06
N PRO A 112 3.80 -4.23 -0.40
CA PRO A 112 5.20 -4.66 -0.38
C PRO A 112 6.06 -4.06 -1.50
N MET A 113 5.45 -3.39 -2.50
CA MET A 113 6.12 -2.74 -3.62
C MET A 113 7.07 -3.69 -4.36
N LEU A 114 6.58 -4.89 -4.69
CA LEU A 114 7.36 -5.93 -5.37
C LEU A 114 7.63 -5.57 -6.85
N PRO A 115 8.83 -5.87 -7.37
CA PRO A 115 9.18 -5.62 -8.77
C PRO A 115 8.59 -6.70 -9.70
N ALA A 116 8.61 -6.44 -11.00
CA ALA A 116 8.50 -7.51 -11.99
C ALA A 116 9.65 -8.55 -11.81
N PRO A 117 9.41 -9.86 -12.08
CA PRO A 117 8.16 -10.47 -12.52
C PRO A 117 7.24 -10.91 -11.37
N LEU A 118 7.56 -10.62 -10.10
CA LEU A 118 6.74 -11.05 -8.96
C LEU A 118 5.33 -10.47 -9.02
N VAL A 119 5.21 -9.19 -9.38
CA VAL A 119 3.92 -8.51 -9.55
C VAL A 119 3.90 -7.74 -10.85
N ALA A 120 2.76 -7.80 -11.55
CA ALA A 120 2.50 -6.92 -12.68
C ALA A 120 2.34 -5.47 -12.19
N GLU A 121 3.33 -4.63 -12.47
CA GLU A 121 3.38 -3.26 -11.94
C GLU A 121 2.21 -2.39 -12.39
N ALA A 122 1.58 -2.72 -13.53
CA ALA A 122 0.43 -2.02 -14.08
C ALA A 122 -0.80 -2.08 -13.15
N GLU A 123 -1.06 -3.23 -12.51
CA GLU A 123 -2.22 -3.39 -11.61
C GLU A 123 -2.04 -2.58 -10.33
N ARG A 124 -0.82 -2.59 -9.77
CA ARG A 124 -0.48 -1.74 -8.62
C ARG A 124 -0.59 -0.27 -8.97
N ARG A 125 -0.11 0.14 -10.16
CA ARG A 125 -0.22 1.52 -10.65
C ARG A 125 -1.69 1.94 -10.77
N ALA A 126 -2.52 1.14 -11.40
CA ALA A 126 -3.94 1.42 -11.56
C ALA A 126 -4.64 1.61 -10.19
N PHE A 127 -4.32 0.77 -9.21
CA PHE A 127 -4.83 0.91 -7.85
C PHE A 127 -4.38 2.21 -7.17
N ILE A 128 -3.08 2.55 -7.23
CA ILE A 128 -2.56 3.81 -6.65
C ILE A 128 -3.24 5.01 -7.31
N ASP A 129 -3.36 5.02 -8.63
CA ASP A 129 -3.98 6.11 -9.37
C ASP A 129 -5.48 6.24 -9.02
N ALA A 130 -6.18 5.12 -8.78
CA ALA A 130 -7.57 5.13 -8.32
C ALA A 130 -7.71 5.72 -6.91
N VAL A 131 -6.81 5.39 -5.99
CA VAL A 131 -6.79 6.00 -4.65
C VAL A 131 -6.54 7.51 -4.73
N ILE A 132 -5.62 7.97 -5.58
CA ILE A 132 -5.36 9.41 -5.78
C ILE A 132 -6.61 10.12 -6.30
N ARG A 133 -7.25 9.58 -7.36
CA ARG A 133 -8.50 10.14 -7.91
C ARG A 133 -9.60 10.20 -6.85
N PHE A 134 -9.68 9.16 -6.01
CA PHE A 134 -10.67 9.07 -4.95
C PHE A 134 -10.41 10.08 -3.82
N ASP A 135 -9.16 10.28 -3.41
CA ASP A 135 -8.79 11.30 -2.42
C ASP A 135 -9.16 12.71 -2.90
N ASP A 136 -8.88 13.02 -4.17
CA ASP A 136 -9.26 14.30 -4.77
C ASP A 136 -10.79 14.50 -4.80
N LEU A 137 -11.56 13.44 -5.08
CA LEU A 137 -13.02 13.47 -4.99
C LEU A 137 -13.48 13.71 -3.55
N GLY A 138 -12.94 12.97 -2.60
CA GLY A 138 -13.22 13.15 -1.17
C GLY A 138 -12.96 14.58 -0.73
N ARG A 139 -11.81 15.17 -1.10
CA ARG A 139 -11.48 16.57 -0.78
C ARG A 139 -12.55 17.55 -1.26
N ARG A 140 -13.04 17.38 -2.50
CA ARG A 140 -14.12 18.22 -3.05
C ARG A 140 -15.43 18.07 -2.28
N ILE A 141 -15.80 16.83 -1.92
CA ILE A 141 -17.01 16.55 -1.13
C ILE A 141 -16.91 17.22 0.25
N TRP A 142 -15.77 17.06 0.92
CA TRP A 142 -15.51 17.69 2.21
C TRP A 142 -15.53 19.22 2.15
N THR A 143 -14.95 19.84 1.12
CA THR A 143 -15.05 21.30 0.92
C THR A 143 -16.51 21.76 0.82
N ARG A 144 -17.36 21.05 0.08
CA ARG A 144 -18.79 21.39 -0.04
C ARG A 144 -19.51 21.20 1.29
N PHE A 145 -19.28 20.08 1.97
CA PHE A 145 -19.91 19.79 3.27
C PHE A 145 -19.57 20.85 4.32
N LEU A 146 -18.29 21.19 4.47
CA LEU A 146 -17.86 22.23 5.43
C LEU A 146 -18.45 23.60 5.10
N GLY A 147 -18.59 23.94 3.82
CA GLY A 147 -19.27 25.17 3.40
C GLY A 147 -20.75 25.22 3.82
N THR A 148 -21.46 24.08 3.81
CA THR A 148 -22.85 24.03 4.31
C THR A 148 -22.96 24.21 5.82
N VAL A 149 -21.99 23.70 6.59
CA VAL A 149 -21.95 23.85 8.05
C VAL A 149 -21.66 25.30 8.45
N GLN A 150 -20.77 25.98 7.72
CA GLN A 150 -20.39 27.37 7.99
C GLN A 150 -21.48 28.38 7.66
N ASN A 151 -22.32 28.11 6.65
CA ASN A 151 -23.42 29.00 6.24
C ASN A 151 -24.73 28.75 7.00
N GLY A 152 -24.82 27.64 7.74
CA GLY A 152 -25.99 27.27 8.55
C GLY A 152 -25.85 27.58 10.04
N SER A 153 -24.74 28.22 10.45
CA SER A 153 -24.51 28.77 11.80
C SER A 153 -24.68 30.29 11.77
#